data_AF-A0A355GEZ3-F1
#
_entry.id   AF-A0A355GEZ3-F1
#
_cell.length_a   1.000
_cell.length_b   1.000
_cell.length_c   1.000
_cell.angle_alpha   90.00
_cell.angle_beta   90.00
_cell.angle_gamma   90.00
#
_symmetry.space_group_name_H-M   'P 1'
#
loop_
_entity.id
_entity.type
_entity.pdbx_description
1 polymer ?
#
loop_
_entity_poly.entity_id
_entity_poly.type
_entity_poly.pdbx_seq_one_letter_code
_entity_poly.pdbx_strand_id
1 'polypeptide(L)'
;MCAVLIVTGSVAFCENSVASDIRKTPLVRAIERAKTSVVNIHSEKTARSEDSLFGSGKNRKVNGMGTGIVVDPRGYIVTNHHVVDGVDSLRVTMLDGSTYNARVISSNQSE
;
A
#
# COMPACT_ATOMS: atom_id res chain seq x y z
N MET A 1 -30.65 -1.17 -33.03
CA MET A 1 -31.91 -0.47 -32.66
C MET A 1 -31.71 0.07 -31.25
N CYS A 2 -31.59 1.39 -31.09
CA CYS A 2 -31.32 2.04 -29.80
C CYS A 2 -32.55 2.82 -29.37
N ALA A 3 -32.97 2.65 -28.11
CA ALA A 3 -34.06 3.42 -27.52
C ALA A 3 -33.48 4.50 -26.61
N VAL A 4 -33.95 5.74 -26.79
CA VAL A 4 -33.69 6.89 -25.91
C VAL A 4 -34.99 7.18 -25.17
N LEU A 5 -34.95 7.21 -23.84
CA LEU A 5 -36.07 7.55 -22.97
C LEU A 5 -35.83 8.94 -22.36
N ILE A 6 -36.83 9.82 -22.46
CA ILE A 6 -36.86 11.13 -21.81
C ILE A 6 -37.64 10.98 -20.51
N VAL A 7 -37.00 11.25 -19.37
CA VAL A 7 -37.67 11.33 -18.07
C VAL A 7 -38.25 12.73 -17.93
N THR A 8 -39.55 12.87 -18.16
CA THR A 8 -40.31 14.08 -17.79
C THR A 8 -40.67 14.00 -16.31
N GLY A 9 -39.75 14.44 -15.47
CA GLY A 9 -40.02 14.65 -14.05
C GLY A 9 -39.03 15.69 -13.54
N SER A 10 -39.53 16.73 -12.87
CA SER A 10 -38.68 17.65 -12.13
C SER A 10 -37.86 16.85 -11.13
N VAL A 11 -36.61 16.58 -11.46
CA VAL A 11 -35.58 16.25 -10.49
C VAL A 11 -35.41 17.51 -9.65
N ALA A 12 -36.06 17.54 -8.49
CA ALA A 12 -35.66 18.40 -7.41
C ALA A 12 -34.21 18.01 -7.06
N PHE A 13 -33.25 18.72 -7.63
CA PHE A 13 -31.90 18.77 -7.11
C PHE A 13 -32.01 19.47 -5.75
N CYS A 14 -32.23 18.68 -4.71
CA CYS A 14 -32.04 19.13 -3.35
C CYS A 14 -30.53 19.34 -3.18
N GLU A 15 -30.10 20.59 -3.26
CA GLU A 15 -28.76 21.04 -2.93
C GLU A 15 -28.53 20.86 -1.43
N ASN A 16 -28.21 19.63 -1.02
CA ASN A 16 -27.98 19.30 0.38
C ASN A 16 -26.56 18.75 0.57
N SER A 17 -25.55 19.59 0.34
CA SER A 17 -24.17 19.28 0.76
C SER A 17 -23.29 20.49 1.09
N VAL A 18 -23.84 21.69 1.34
CA VAL A 18 -23.01 22.85 1.72
C VAL A 18 -22.70 22.86 3.22
N ALA A 19 -23.57 22.33 4.08
CA ALA A 19 -23.40 22.38 5.53
C ALA A 19 -22.50 21.26 6.12
N SER A 20 -22.36 20.12 5.43
CA SER A 20 -21.51 19.00 5.87
C SER A 20 -20.05 19.11 5.38
N ASP A 21 -19.79 19.88 4.32
CA ASP A 21 -18.46 20.05 3.69
C ASP A 21 -17.54 20.98 4.51
N ILE A 22 -18.08 21.93 5.30
CA ILE A 22 -17.26 22.90 6.09
C ILE A 22 -16.40 22.19 7.16
N ARG A 23 -16.85 21.05 7.68
CA ARG A 23 -16.08 20.26 8.67
C ARG A 23 -15.04 19.34 8.04
N LYS A 24 -15.10 19.11 6.72
CA LYS A 24 -14.13 18.31 5.98
C LYS A 24 -13.26 19.25 5.14
N THR A 25 -12.13 19.64 5.70
CA THR A 25 -11.16 20.45 4.95
C THR A 25 -10.74 19.72 3.67
N PRO A 26 -10.32 20.46 2.62
CA PRO A 26 -9.78 19.85 1.40
C PRO A 26 -8.67 18.82 1.67
N LEU A 27 -7.88 19.02 2.74
CA LEU A 27 -6.88 18.08 3.22
C LEU A 27 -7.51 16.76 3.70
N VAL A 28 -8.55 16.81 4.53
CA VAL A 28 -9.24 15.60 5.00
C VAL A 28 -9.83 14.81 3.84
N ARG A 29 -10.37 15.51 2.81
CA ARG A 29 -10.88 14.87 1.60
C ARG A 29 -9.79 14.18 0.79
N ALA A 30 -8.61 14.78 0.69
CA ALA A 30 -7.46 14.17 0.02
C ALA A 30 -6.96 12.93 0.78
N ILE A 31 -6.85 13.01 2.10
CA ILE A 31 -6.45 11.88 2.96
C ILE A 31 -7.47 10.74 2.88
N GLU A 32 -8.77 11.04 2.94
CA GLU A 32 -9.83 10.03 2.84
C GLU A 32 -9.76 9.24 1.53
N ARG A 33 -9.31 9.87 0.43
CA ARG A 33 -9.09 9.22 -0.86
C ARG A 33 -7.79 8.42 -0.89
N ALA A 34 -6.69 9.00 -0.40
CA ALA A 34 -5.37 8.40 -0.47
C ALA A 34 -5.17 7.22 0.51
N LYS A 35 -5.88 7.20 1.64
CA LYS A 35 -5.68 6.19 2.71
C LYS A 35 -5.78 4.74 2.23
N THR A 36 -6.60 4.48 1.23
CA THR A 36 -6.86 3.12 0.73
C THR A 36 -5.71 2.55 -0.12
N SER A 37 -4.85 3.42 -0.64
CA SER A 37 -3.72 3.05 -1.49
C SER A 37 -2.42 2.84 -0.71
N VAL A 38 -2.38 3.20 0.58
CA VAL A 38 -1.19 3.07 1.41
C VAL A 38 -1.17 1.68 2.05
N VAL A 39 -0.02 1.00 1.97
CA VAL A 39 0.18 -0.35 2.51
C VAL A 39 1.37 -0.40 3.45
N ASN A 40 1.30 -1.31 4.41
CA ASN A 40 2.42 -1.63 5.29
C ASN A 40 3.20 -2.80 4.70
N ILE A 41 4.54 -2.73 4.72
CA ILE A 41 5.43 -3.74 4.18
C ILE A 41 6.30 -4.26 5.32
N HIS A 42 6.26 -5.56 5.53
CA HIS A 42 7.10 -6.27 6.47
C HIS A 42 8.11 -7.12 5.69
N SER A 43 9.39 -6.92 5.98
CA SER A 43 10.49 -7.64 5.34
C SER A 43 11.20 -8.51 6.36
N GLU A 44 11.52 -9.75 6.02
CA GLU A 44 12.37 -10.63 6.83
C GLU A 44 13.68 -10.89 6.07
N LYS A 45 14.80 -10.68 6.75
CA LYS A 45 16.16 -10.92 6.23
C LYS A 45 16.91 -11.85 7.17
N THR A 46 17.44 -12.93 6.65
CA THR A 46 18.28 -13.86 7.41
C THR A 46 19.72 -13.33 7.39
N ALA A 47 20.12 -12.66 8.47
CA ALA A 47 21.51 -12.30 8.67
C ALA A 47 22.30 -13.55 9.05
N ARG A 48 23.12 -14.06 8.12
CA ARG A 48 24.16 -15.03 8.44
C ARG A 48 25.26 -14.30 9.19
N SER A 49 25.39 -14.58 10.48
CA SER A 49 26.47 -14.04 11.31
C SER A 49 27.71 -14.89 11.06
N GLU A 50 28.63 -14.40 10.21
CA GLU A 50 29.89 -15.09 9.88
C GLU A 50 30.91 -15.11 11.03
N ASP A 51 30.67 -14.39 12.14
CA ASP A 51 31.49 -14.41 13.37
C ASP A 51 31.19 -15.61 14.29
N SER A 52 31.15 -16.83 13.72
CA SER A 52 30.95 -18.06 14.50
C SER A 52 32.27 -18.81 14.73
N LEU A 53 33.19 -18.18 15.45
CA LEU A 53 34.49 -18.77 15.86
C LEU A 53 34.34 -19.79 17.01
N PHE A 54 33.19 -19.83 17.69
CA PHE A 54 32.83 -20.83 18.68
C PHE A 54 31.41 -21.35 18.37
N GLY A 55 31.31 -22.65 18.08
CA GLY A 55 30.16 -23.30 17.46
C GLY A 55 28.82 -23.03 18.15
N SER A 56 28.02 -22.15 17.55
CA SER A 56 26.54 -22.12 17.56
C SER A 56 26.07 -20.98 16.65
N GLY A 57 26.25 -21.13 15.34
CA GLY A 57 25.79 -20.17 14.34
C GLY A 57 24.26 -20.10 14.30
N LYS A 58 23.67 -19.28 15.16
CA LYS A 58 22.23 -19.04 15.16
C LYS A 58 21.90 -18.06 14.03
N ASN A 59 21.22 -18.53 12.97
CA ASN A 59 20.67 -17.65 11.93
C ASN A 59 19.84 -16.56 12.61
N ARG A 60 20.28 -15.30 12.52
CA ARG A 60 19.54 -14.18 13.11
C ARG A 60 18.58 -13.65 12.05
N LYS A 61 17.29 -13.90 12.24
CA LYS A 61 16.24 -13.25 11.47
C LYS A 61 16.17 -11.79 11.89
N VAL A 62 16.40 -10.90 10.94
CA VAL A 62 16.27 -9.44 11.08
C VAL A 62 14.98 -9.06 10.38
N ASN A 63 14.06 -8.45 11.13
CA ASN A 63 12.82 -7.94 10.58
C ASN A 63 13.00 -6.46 10.23
N GLY A 64 12.50 -6.07 9.07
CA GLY A 64 12.38 -4.70 8.62
C GLY A 64 10.90 -4.33 8.42
N MET A 65 10.61 -3.04 8.53
CA MET A 65 9.29 -2.48 8.31
C MET A 65 9.41 -1.26 7.39
N GLY A 66 8.49 -1.14 6.45
CA GLY A 66 8.43 -0.05 5.50
C GLY A 66 6.99 0.23 5.07
N THR A 67 6.83 1.23 4.22
CA THR A 67 5.53 1.57 3.64
C THR A 67 5.62 1.53 2.12
N GLY A 68 4.47 1.35 1.48
CA GLY A 68 4.35 1.39 0.04
C GLY A 68 3.03 1.99 -0.40
N ILE A 69 2.95 2.24 -1.71
CA ILE A 69 1.76 2.77 -2.37
C ILE A 69 1.36 1.82 -3.48
N VAL A 70 0.08 1.43 -3.52
CA VAL A 70 -0.50 0.68 -4.63
C VAL A 70 -0.72 1.62 -5.81
N VAL A 71 -0.09 1.31 -6.94
CA VAL A 71 -0.15 2.13 -8.17
C VAL A 71 -1.07 1.56 -9.24
N ASP A 72 -1.39 0.26 -9.16
CA ASP A 72 -2.20 -0.43 -10.17
C ASP A 72 -3.11 -1.48 -9.50
N PRO A 73 -4.36 -1.64 -9.96
CA PRO A 73 -5.33 -2.59 -9.41
C PRO A 73 -4.92 -4.06 -9.54
N ARG A 74 -3.94 -4.39 -10.40
CA ARG A 74 -3.34 -5.72 -10.50
C ARG A 74 -2.43 -6.05 -9.31
N GLY A 75 -2.18 -5.10 -8.41
CA GLY A 75 -1.38 -5.29 -7.20
C GLY A 75 0.08 -4.83 -7.32
N TYR A 76 0.39 -3.89 -8.22
CA TYR A 76 1.72 -3.29 -8.25
C TYR A 76 1.87 -2.27 -7.12
N ILE A 77 2.95 -2.42 -6.36
CA ILE A 77 3.27 -1.58 -5.20
C ILE A 77 4.63 -0.95 -5.42
N VAL A 78 4.72 0.36 -5.18
CA VAL A 78 5.96 1.11 -5.14
C VAL A 78 6.38 1.29 -3.69
N THR A 79 7.65 1.00 -3.40
CA THR A 79 8.29 1.23 -2.11
C THR A 79 9.73 1.70 -2.32
N ASN A 80 10.43 2.00 -1.24
CA ASN A 80 11.83 2.37 -1.30
C ASN A 80 12.71 1.13 -1.47
N HIS A 81 13.85 1.28 -2.15
CA HIS A 81 14.79 0.20 -2.44
C HIS A 81 15.28 -0.51 -1.18
N HIS A 82 15.64 0.24 -0.12
CA HIS A 82 16.16 -0.35 1.12
C HIS A 82 15.15 -1.23 1.87
N VAL A 83 13.85 -1.12 1.57
CA VAL A 83 12.80 -1.97 2.19
C VAL A 83 12.79 -3.36 1.55
N VAL A 84 13.23 -3.46 0.31
CA VAL A 84 13.24 -4.71 -0.48
C VAL A 84 14.65 -5.27 -0.69
N ASP A 85 15.69 -4.57 -0.22
CA ASP A 85 17.07 -4.96 -0.46
C ASP A 85 17.54 -6.13 0.42
N GLY A 86 17.94 -7.22 -0.24
CA GLY A 86 18.45 -8.43 0.39
C GLY A 86 17.47 -9.08 1.37
N VAL A 87 16.16 -8.98 1.09
CA VAL A 87 15.09 -9.58 1.90
C VAL A 87 14.79 -11.00 1.40
N ASP A 88 14.54 -11.93 2.32
CA ASP A 88 14.17 -13.31 1.99
C ASP A 88 12.65 -13.46 1.82
N SER A 89 11.89 -12.70 2.61
CA SER A 89 10.42 -12.75 2.61
C SER A 89 9.84 -11.35 2.73
N LEU A 90 8.83 -11.06 1.92
CA LEU A 90 8.08 -9.82 1.92
C LEU A 90 6.61 -10.10 2.13
N ARG A 91 6.05 -9.42 3.12
CA ARG A 91 4.65 -9.50 3.49
C ARG A 91 4.05 -8.12 3.48
N VAL A 92 2.99 -7.94 2.70
CA VAL A 92 2.27 -6.68 2.58
C VAL A 92 0.96 -6.81 3.33
N THR A 93 0.65 -5.82 4.16
CA THR A 93 -0.64 -5.71 4.85
C THR A 93 -1.38 -4.50 4.29
N MET A 94 -2.57 -4.75 3.74
CA MET A 94 -3.47 -3.72 3.23
C MET A 94 -4.27 -3.07 4.36
N LEU A 95 -4.95 -1.95 4.05
CA LEU A 95 -5.76 -1.20 5.02
C LEU A 95 -6.89 -2.03 5.65
N ASP A 96 -7.42 -3.00 4.92
CA ASP A 96 -8.48 -3.92 5.38
C ASP A 96 -7.96 -5.02 6.33
N GLY A 97 -6.65 -5.05 6.61
CA GLY A 97 -6.00 -6.08 7.42
C GLY A 97 -5.63 -7.35 6.65
N SER A 98 -6.01 -7.44 5.37
CA SER A 98 -5.61 -8.57 4.52
C SER A 98 -4.09 -8.53 4.28
N THR A 99 -3.50 -9.71 4.25
CA THR A 99 -2.04 -9.88 4.21
C THR A 99 -1.66 -10.77 3.04
N TYR A 100 -0.70 -10.31 2.23
CA TYR A 100 -0.26 -10.99 1.01
C TYR A 100 1.26 -11.15 1.01
N ASN A 101 1.74 -12.26 0.43
CA ASN A 101 3.15 -12.39 0.11
C ASN A 101 3.46 -11.63 -1.18
N ALA A 102 4.50 -10.80 -1.15
CA ALA A 102 4.93 -10.02 -2.30
C ALA A 102 6.26 -10.55 -2.84
N ARG A 103 6.49 -10.30 -4.12
CA ARG A 103 7.76 -10.59 -4.81
C ARG A 103 8.23 -9.34 -5.53
N VAL A 104 9.53 -9.07 -5.45
CA VAL A 104 10.16 -7.97 -6.18
C VAL A 104 10.15 -8.30 -7.68
N ILE A 105 9.65 -7.37 -8.50
CA ILE A 105 9.61 -7.51 -9.97
C ILE A 105 10.79 -6.77 -10.60
N SER A 106 11.08 -5.57 -10.12
CA SER A 106 12.22 -4.74 -10.55
C SER A 106 12.64 -3.85 -9.38
N SER A 107 13.95 -3.74 -9.15
CA SER A 107 14.54 -2.80 -8.20
C SER A 107 15.71 -2.12 -8.89
N ASN A 108 15.60 -0.81 -9.10
CA ASN A 108 16.63 -0.03 -9.75
C ASN A 108 17.48 0.60 -8.64
N GLN A 109 18.64 0.04 -8.36
CA GLN A 109 19.68 0.74 -7.61
C GLN A 109 20.44 1.54 -8.64
N SER A 110 20.33 2.87 -8.62
CA SER A 110 21.20 3.71 -9.45
C SER A 110 22.64 3.48 -8.99
N GLU A 111 23.43 2.81 -9.81
CA GLU A 111 24.90 2.90 -9.77
C GLU A 111 25.36 4.33 -10.06
#